data_AF-A0A933TQV0-F1
#
_entry.id   AF-A0A933TQV0-F1
#
_cell.length_a   1.000
_cell.length_b   1.000
_cell.length_c   1.000
_cell.angle_alpha   90.00
_cell.angle_beta   90.00
_cell.angle_gamma   90.00
#
_symmetry.space_group_name_H-M   'P 1'
#
loop_
_entity.id
_entity.type
_entity.pdbx_description
1 polymer ?
#
loop_
_entity_poly.entity_id
_entity_poly.type
_entity_poly.pdbx_seq_one_letter_code
_entity_poly.pdbx_strand_id
1 'polypeptide(L)'
;MGIAILVVSILSATTNPQAASQPSFFGPSVPETKIEYYLPYPGILPDSPVYKIKAVRDQIKLWTTFNPIKKARLQLLYADKRINAARTLMEGGKSALAISTATKAEKYLESAVKASLYNKEMLTVLAKSIAKHKEILKTFQPPLEMALKTNELMAQQVAQALLEN
;
A
#
# COMPACT_ATOMS: atom_id res chain seq x y z
N MET A 1 24.12 -30.48 -55.03
CA MET A 1 23.88 -30.37 -53.57
C MET A 1 24.96 -29.48 -52.98
N GLY A 2 24.58 -28.38 -52.31
CA GLY A 2 25.44 -27.65 -51.36
C GLY A 2 26.24 -26.48 -51.92
N ILE A 3 25.66 -25.30 -51.85
CA ILE A 3 26.27 -23.98 -52.10
C ILE A 3 26.93 -23.46 -50.82
N ALA A 4 28.06 -22.77 -50.99
CA ALA A 4 28.63 -21.71 -50.16
C ALA A 4 29.13 -22.02 -48.75
N ILE A 5 30.44 -21.84 -48.56
CA ILE A 5 30.95 -21.01 -47.46
C ILE A 5 32.14 -20.21 -48.02
N LEU A 6 31.93 -18.91 -48.22
CA LEU A 6 32.97 -17.93 -48.50
C LEU A 6 32.63 -16.66 -47.71
N VAL A 7 33.68 -15.92 -47.33
CA VAL A 7 33.72 -14.58 -46.73
C VAL A 7 33.77 -14.59 -45.19
N VAL A 8 34.95 -14.62 -44.55
CA VAL A 8 35.99 -13.56 -44.38
C VAL A 8 35.60 -12.49 -43.35
N SER A 9 36.42 -12.46 -42.30
CA SER A 9 36.92 -11.32 -41.52
C SER A 9 36.13 -10.01 -41.52
N ILE A 10 35.74 -9.58 -40.32
CA ILE A 10 36.25 -8.31 -39.79
C ILE A 10 36.25 -8.27 -38.27
N LEU A 11 37.46 -8.12 -37.79
CA LEU A 11 37.91 -7.72 -36.47
C LEU A 11 37.33 -6.33 -36.14
N SER A 12 36.48 -6.22 -35.14
CA SER A 12 36.12 -4.93 -34.53
C SER A 12 36.69 -4.87 -33.13
N ALA A 13 37.95 -4.47 -33.07
CA ALA A 13 38.52 -3.86 -31.89
C ALA A 13 37.91 -2.46 -31.73
N THR A 14 37.25 -2.20 -30.61
CA THR A 14 37.15 -0.85 -30.08
C THR A 14 37.34 -0.90 -28.56
N THR A 15 38.48 -0.37 -28.16
CA THR A 15 38.85 -0.04 -26.80
C THR A 15 37.89 1.03 -26.29
N ASN A 16 37.23 0.80 -25.16
CA ASN A 16 36.47 1.83 -24.46
C ASN A 16 37.21 2.24 -23.18
N PRO A 17 38.02 3.32 -23.18
CA PRO A 17 38.68 3.82 -21.98
C PRO A 17 37.84 4.94 -21.38
N GLN A 18 36.99 4.63 -20.38
CA GLN A 18 36.46 5.65 -19.47
C GLN A 18 35.77 5.01 -18.26
N ALA A 19 36.56 4.46 -17.35
CA ALA A 19 36.15 4.33 -15.95
C ALA A 19 36.48 5.66 -15.24
N ALA A 20 35.61 6.65 -15.41
CA ALA A 20 35.65 7.88 -14.62
C ALA A 20 34.93 7.62 -13.29
N SER A 21 35.69 7.39 -12.22
CA SER A 21 35.19 7.33 -10.86
C SER A 21 34.71 8.71 -10.41
N GLN A 22 33.39 8.92 -10.31
CA GLN A 22 32.85 10.09 -9.62
C GLN A 22 32.79 9.80 -8.11
N PRO A 23 33.38 10.64 -7.24
CA PRO A 23 33.16 10.53 -5.80
C PRO A 23 31.73 10.98 -5.47
N SER A 24 30.89 10.03 -5.05
CA SER A 24 29.56 10.33 -4.52
C SER A 24 29.73 10.97 -3.14
N PHE A 25 29.36 12.24 -3.01
CA PHE A 25 29.26 12.90 -1.72
C PHE A 25 28.13 12.24 -0.92
N PHE A 26 28.50 11.50 0.13
CA PHE A 26 27.57 11.02 1.14
C PHE A 26 27.13 12.21 2.01
N GLY A 27 25.99 12.81 1.67
CA GLY A 27 25.26 13.67 2.60
C GLY A 27 24.64 12.84 3.71
N PRO A 28 24.48 13.37 4.94
CA PRO A 28 23.82 12.66 6.02
C PRO A 28 22.36 12.38 5.64
N SER A 29 22.07 11.11 5.37
CA SER A 29 20.71 10.62 5.16
C SER A 29 19.94 10.75 6.46
N VAL A 30 18.99 11.69 6.50
CA VAL A 30 17.96 11.76 7.53
C VAL A 30 17.31 10.37 7.59
N PRO A 31 17.31 9.68 8.74
CA PRO A 31 16.63 8.41 8.85
C PRO A 31 15.12 8.68 8.77
N GLU A 32 14.54 8.56 7.57
CA GLU A 32 13.12 8.32 7.42
C GLU A 32 12.82 7.06 8.21
N THR A 33 12.12 7.22 9.33
CA THR A 33 11.55 6.13 10.12
C THR A 33 10.51 5.40 9.27
N LYS A 34 10.99 4.59 8.34
CA LYS A 34 10.18 3.72 7.49
C LYS A 34 9.54 2.70 8.41
N ILE A 35 8.26 2.87 8.69
CA ILE A 35 7.50 1.94 9.52
C ILE A 35 7.45 0.61 8.78
N GLU A 36 8.12 -0.40 9.33
CA GLU A 36 8.15 -1.75 8.81
C GLU A 36 6.82 -2.45 9.11
N TYR A 37 5.84 -2.21 8.24
CA TYR A 37 4.55 -2.88 8.25
C TYR A 37 4.26 -3.42 6.85
N TYR A 38 4.19 -4.74 6.74
CA TYR A 38 3.95 -5.42 5.46
C TYR A 38 2.46 -5.34 5.10
N LEU A 39 2.13 -4.51 4.12
CA LEU A 39 0.76 -4.45 3.62
C LEU A 39 0.48 -5.67 2.73
N PRO A 40 -0.65 -6.36 2.93
CA PRO A 40 -1.09 -7.41 2.02
C PRO A 40 -1.18 -6.88 0.58
N TYR A 41 -0.60 -7.64 -0.35
CA TYR A 41 -0.56 -7.26 -1.77
C TYR A 41 -1.98 -7.23 -2.36
N PRO A 42 -2.37 -6.15 -3.05
CA PRO A 42 -3.66 -6.01 -3.71
C PRO A 42 -3.62 -6.76 -5.04
N GLY A 43 -3.49 -8.08 -5.02
CA GLY A 43 -3.19 -8.87 -6.23
C GLY A 43 -4.11 -8.72 -7.44
N ILE A 44 -5.26 -8.03 -7.31
CA ILE A 44 -6.13 -7.69 -8.43
C ILE A 44 -6.48 -6.20 -8.34
N LEU A 45 -6.07 -5.43 -9.34
CA LEU A 45 -6.41 -4.02 -9.47
C LEU A 45 -7.89 -3.85 -9.85
N PRO A 46 -8.55 -2.76 -9.41
CA PRO A 46 -9.96 -2.48 -9.71
C PRO A 46 -10.24 -2.17 -11.19
N ASP A 47 -9.23 -2.25 -12.05
CA ASP A 47 -9.32 -2.02 -13.49
C ASP A 47 -9.80 -3.24 -14.29
N SER A 48 -9.98 -4.38 -13.63
CA SER A 48 -10.31 -5.65 -14.29
C SER A 48 -11.71 -6.16 -13.90
N PRO A 49 -12.44 -6.83 -14.82
CA PRO A 49 -13.77 -7.38 -14.53
C PRO A 49 -13.75 -8.46 -13.41
N VAL A 50 -12.63 -9.16 -13.23
CA VAL A 50 -12.42 -10.12 -12.12
C VAL A 50 -12.40 -9.46 -10.74
N TYR A 51 -12.17 -8.14 -10.65
CA TYR A 51 -12.27 -7.39 -9.39
C TYR A 51 -13.70 -7.40 -8.85
N LYS A 52 -14.73 -7.34 -9.72
CA LYS A 52 -16.13 -7.36 -9.30
C LYS A 52 -16.49 -8.67 -8.61
N ILE A 53 -16.08 -9.80 -9.17
CA ILE A 53 -16.31 -11.14 -8.58
C ILE A 53 -15.62 -11.25 -7.22
N LYS A 54 -14.38 -10.78 -7.12
CA LYS A 54 -13.63 -10.75 -5.85
C LYS A 54 -14.31 -9.86 -4.81
N ALA A 55 -14.75 -8.66 -5.20
CA ALA A 55 -15.43 -7.73 -4.31
C ALA A 55 -16.75 -8.31 -3.79
N VAL A 56 -17.52 -9.00 -4.63
CA VAL A 56 -18.75 -9.70 -4.23
C VAL A 56 -18.45 -10.80 -3.23
N ARG A 57 -17.45 -11.65 -3.47
CA ARG A 57 -17.02 -12.67 -2.50
C ARG A 57 -16.61 -12.06 -1.15
N ASP A 58 -15.84 -10.98 -1.18
CA ASP A 58 -15.36 -10.31 0.02
C ASP A 58 -16.52 -9.67 0.81
N GLN A 59 -17.56 -9.18 0.11
CA GLN A 59 -18.82 -8.71 0.69
C GLN A 59 -19.64 -9.85 1.32
N ILE A 60 -19.75 -11.00 0.64
CA ILE A 60 -20.43 -12.20 1.16
C ILE A 60 -19.75 -12.65 2.46
N LYS A 61 -18.41 -12.70 2.50
CA LYS A 61 -17.67 -13.05 3.72
C LYS A 61 -17.93 -12.07 4.86
N LEU A 62 -18.01 -10.77 4.57
CA LEU A 62 -18.35 -9.74 5.56
C LEU A 62 -19.76 -9.94 6.13
N TRP A 63 -20.70 -10.33 5.28
CA TRP A 63 -22.08 -10.55 5.67
C TRP A 63 -22.27 -11.86 6.45
N THR A 64 -21.55 -12.93 6.09
CA THR A 64 -21.57 -14.21 6.80
C THR A 64 -20.77 -14.18 8.12
N THR A 65 -19.93 -13.17 8.35
CA THR A 65 -19.16 -13.06 9.61
C THR A 65 -19.95 -12.34 10.69
N PHE A 66 -20.59 -13.11 11.59
CA PHE A 66 -21.38 -12.58 12.70
C PHE A 66 -20.55 -12.17 13.94
N ASN A 67 -19.32 -12.68 14.08
CA ASN A 67 -18.47 -12.35 15.24
C ASN A 67 -17.84 -10.94 15.07
N PRO A 68 -18.00 -10.01 16.03
CA PRO A 68 -17.59 -8.62 15.89
C PRO A 68 -16.07 -8.46 15.76
N ILE A 69 -15.27 -9.23 16.50
CA ILE A 69 -13.81 -9.17 16.45
C ILE A 69 -13.30 -9.73 15.12
N LYS A 70 -13.86 -10.85 14.65
CA LYS A 70 -13.50 -11.43 13.34
C LYS A 70 -13.89 -10.48 12.19
N LYS A 71 -15.05 -9.82 12.31
CA LYS A 71 -15.51 -8.81 11.35
C LYS A 71 -14.57 -7.62 11.30
N ALA A 72 -14.14 -7.12 12.45
CA ALA A 72 -13.18 -6.02 12.52
C ALA A 72 -11.84 -6.39 11.87
N ARG A 73 -11.31 -7.60 12.13
CA ARG A 73 -10.07 -8.08 11.48
C ARG A 73 -10.21 -8.16 9.96
N LEU A 74 -11.36 -8.58 9.46
CA LEU A 74 -11.64 -8.56 8.01
C LEU A 74 -11.73 -7.14 7.45
N GLN A 75 -12.35 -6.21 8.18
CA GLN A 75 -12.42 -4.80 7.79
C GLN A 75 -11.03 -4.17 7.71
N LEU A 76 -10.18 -4.42 8.71
CA LEU A 76 -8.77 -4.00 8.70
C LEU A 76 -8.02 -4.56 7.49
N LEU A 77 -8.15 -5.86 7.23
CA LEU A 77 -7.54 -6.51 6.07
C LEU A 77 -7.98 -5.88 4.74
N TYR A 78 -9.25 -5.48 4.64
CA TYR A 78 -9.76 -4.83 3.43
C TYR A 78 -9.32 -3.37 3.32
N ALA A 79 -9.16 -2.67 4.44
CA ALA A 79 -8.58 -1.33 4.47
C ALA A 79 -7.13 -1.37 3.96
N ASP A 80 -6.29 -2.24 4.52
CA ASP A 80 -4.88 -2.41 4.14
C ASP A 80 -4.73 -2.77 2.65
N LYS A 81 -5.58 -3.67 2.12
CA LYS A 81 -5.56 -4.01 0.70
C LYS A 81 -5.93 -2.82 -0.19
N ARG A 82 -6.94 -2.05 0.20
CA ARG A 82 -7.44 -0.92 -0.61
C ARG A 82 -6.48 0.26 -0.60
N ILE A 83 -5.81 0.55 0.52
CA ILE A 83 -4.82 1.62 0.54
C ILE A 83 -3.61 1.27 -0.35
N ASN A 84 -3.21 0.00 -0.38
CA ASN A 84 -2.15 -0.47 -1.27
C ASN A 84 -2.58 -0.40 -2.74
N ALA A 85 -3.82 -0.81 -3.04
CA ALA A 85 -4.39 -0.65 -4.38
C ALA A 85 -4.45 0.82 -4.82
N ALA A 86 -4.77 1.73 -3.89
CA ALA A 86 -4.76 3.16 -4.15
C ALA A 86 -3.36 3.67 -4.48
N ARG A 87 -2.32 3.22 -3.76
CA ARG A 87 -0.91 3.52 -4.10
C ARG A 87 -0.56 3.05 -5.52
N THR A 88 -0.87 1.81 -5.88
CA THR A 88 -0.58 1.31 -7.23
C THR A 88 -1.38 2.05 -8.32
N LEU A 89 -2.62 2.47 -8.04
CA LEU A 89 -3.41 3.28 -8.98
C LEU A 89 -2.84 4.70 -9.15
N MET A 90 -2.29 5.29 -8.09
CA MET A 90 -1.55 6.56 -8.15
C MET A 90 -0.34 6.42 -9.07
N GLU A 91 0.48 5.39 -8.85
CA GLU A 91 1.66 5.09 -9.69
C GLU A 91 1.28 4.84 -11.16
N GLY A 92 0.12 4.23 -11.40
CA GLY A 92 -0.45 4.02 -12.74
C GLY A 92 -1.13 5.24 -13.36
N GLY A 93 -1.02 6.44 -12.77
CA GLY A 93 -1.59 7.69 -13.30
C GLY A 93 -3.12 7.82 -13.15
N LYS A 94 -3.77 6.91 -12.43
CA LYS A 94 -5.23 6.89 -12.21
C LYS A 94 -5.61 7.60 -10.91
N SER A 95 -5.18 8.85 -10.75
CA SER A 95 -5.32 9.61 -9.50
C SER A 95 -6.75 9.69 -8.98
N ALA A 96 -7.74 9.95 -9.84
CA ALA A 96 -9.15 10.02 -9.41
C ALA A 96 -9.67 8.70 -8.81
N LEU A 97 -9.32 7.56 -9.43
CA LEU A 97 -9.68 6.24 -8.92
C LEU A 97 -8.92 5.90 -7.63
N ALA A 98 -7.65 6.29 -7.56
CA ALA A 98 -6.82 6.10 -6.38
C ALA A 98 -7.39 6.85 -5.17
N ILE A 99 -7.76 8.12 -5.34
CA ILE A 99 -8.41 8.95 -4.32
C ILE A 99 -9.68 8.27 -3.80
N SER A 100 -10.57 7.86 -4.71
CA SER A 100 -11.82 7.19 -4.31
C SER A 100 -11.59 5.85 -3.57
N THR A 101 -10.49 5.15 -3.91
CA THR A 101 -10.12 3.87 -3.30
C THR A 101 -9.49 4.09 -1.93
N ALA A 102 -8.66 5.11 -1.77
CA ALA A 102 -8.07 5.53 -0.50
C ALA A 102 -9.15 5.99 0.49
N THR A 103 -10.09 6.85 0.07
CA THR A 103 -11.22 7.27 0.93
C THR A 103 -12.06 6.10 1.39
N LYS A 104 -12.30 5.12 0.50
CA LYS A 104 -12.98 3.88 0.89
C LYS A 104 -12.15 3.11 1.92
N ALA A 105 -10.84 2.97 1.73
CA ALA A 105 -9.95 2.28 2.67
C ALA A 105 -10.06 2.86 4.09
N GLU A 106 -9.99 4.19 4.23
CA GLU A 106 -10.14 4.87 5.53
C GLU A 106 -11.48 4.58 6.21
N LYS A 107 -12.59 4.51 5.44
CA LYS A 107 -13.90 4.17 6.00
C LYS A 107 -13.96 2.74 6.56
N TYR A 108 -13.27 1.78 5.94
CA TYR A 108 -13.17 0.42 6.48
C TYR A 108 -12.28 0.40 7.72
N LEU A 109 -11.20 1.19 7.75
CA LEU A 109 -10.32 1.33 8.90
C LEU A 109 -11.06 1.91 10.10
N GLU A 110 -11.85 2.96 9.90
CA GLU A 110 -12.68 3.58 10.95
C GLU A 110 -13.66 2.57 11.55
N SER A 111 -14.29 1.75 10.70
CA SER A 111 -15.20 0.70 11.16
C SER A 111 -14.47 -0.38 11.97
N ALA A 112 -13.24 -0.73 11.57
CA ALA A 112 -12.40 -1.68 12.28
C ALA A 112 -11.96 -1.14 13.65
N VAL A 113 -11.58 0.14 13.73
CA VAL A 113 -11.21 0.80 14.99
C VAL A 113 -12.37 0.77 15.96
N LYS A 114 -13.56 1.24 15.55
CA LYS A 114 -14.76 1.26 16.41
C LYS A 114 -15.13 -0.13 16.95
N ALA A 115 -15.02 -1.16 16.12
CA ALA A 115 -15.36 -2.52 16.52
C ALA A 115 -14.30 -3.20 17.41
N SER A 116 -13.12 -2.58 17.59
CA SER A 116 -11.96 -3.19 18.25
C SER A 116 -11.42 -2.38 19.43
N LEU A 117 -12.12 -1.32 19.86
CA LEU A 117 -11.68 -0.43 20.95
C LEU A 117 -11.38 -1.17 22.26
N TYR A 118 -12.03 -2.32 22.48
CA TYR A 118 -11.91 -3.11 23.70
C TYR A 118 -10.94 -4.31 23.56
N ASN A 119 -10.25 -4.46 22.42
CA ASN A 119 -9.35 -5.58 22.18
C ASN A 119 -7.90 -5.11 22.07
N LYS A 120 -7.15 -5.24 23.16
CA LYS A 120 -5.75 -4.77 23.29
C LYS A 120 -4.81 -5.31 22.20
N GLU A 121 -4.91 -6.61 21.88
CA GLU A 121 -4.11 -7.21 20.81
C GLU A 121 -4.36 -6.50 19.47
N MET A 122 -5.63 -6.23 19.17
CA MET A 122 -6.02 -5.60 17.92
C MET A 122 -5.66 -4.12 17.84
N LEU A 123 -5.68 -3.39 18.97
CA LEU A 123 -5.24 -1.99 19.04
C LEU A 123 -3.79 -1.82 18.61
N THR A 124 -2.90 -2.74 19.00
CA THR A 124 -1.48 -2.68 18.59
C THR A 124 -1.29 -2.85 17.07
N VAL A 125 -2.09 -3.72 16.45
CA VAL A 125 -2.06 -3.93 14.99
C VAL A 125 -2.66 -2.72 14.27
N LEU A 126 -3.78 -2.19 14.78
CA LEU A 126 -4.43 -1.00 14.25
C LEU A 126 -3.50 0.22 14.27
N ALA A 127 -2.77 0.44 15.36
CA ALA A 127 -1.81 1.53 15.46
C ALA A 127 -0.75 1.48 14.34
N LYS A 128 -0.21 0.29 14.05
CA LYS A 128 0.76 0.08 12.96
C LYS A 128 0.14 0.31 11.58
N SER A 129 -1.07 -0.21 11.35
CA SER A 129 -1.79 -0.02 10.08
C SER A 129 -2.14 1.46 9.85
N ILE A 130 -2.68 2.16 10.86
CA ILE A 130 -3.01 3.60 10.79
C ILE A 130 -1.78 4.43 10.44
N ALA A 131 -0.65 4.16 11.09
CA ALA A 131 0.60 4.87 10.80
C ALA A 131 1.08 4.65 9.37
N LYS A 132 0.90 3.43 8.84
CA LYS A 132 1.26 3.12 7.45
C LYS A 132 0.30 3.72 6.43
N HIS A 133 -1.00 3.76 6.74
CA HIS A 133 -2.01 4.48 5.96
C HIS A 133 -1.65 5.97 5.86
N LYS A 134 -1.21 6.59 6.96
CA LYS A 134 -0.75 8.00 6.97
C LYS A 134 0.43 8.23 6.02
N GLU A 135 1.42 7.34 6.02
CA GLU A 135 2.56 7.41 5.09
C GLU A 135 2.08 7.36 3.63
N ILE A 136 1.18 6.42 3.31
CA ILE A 136 0.65 6.25 1.96
C ILE A 136 -0.15 7.49 1.53
N LEU A 137 -1.05 8.00 2.38
CA LEU A 137 -1.88 9.17 2.10
C LEU A 137 -1.06 10.45 1.85
N LYS A 138 0.08 10.61 2.53
CA LYS A 138 1.00 11.75 2.29
C LYS A 138 1.62 11.73 0.89
N THR A 139 1.72 10.56 0.25
CA THR A 139 2.23 10.42 -1.11
C THR A 139 1.22 10.87 -2.17
N PHE A 140 -0.06 11.10 -1.81
CA PHE A 140 -1.10 11.51 -2.78
C PHE A 140 -0.97 13.00 -3.14
N GLN A 141 -1.12 13.30 -4.42
CA GLN A 141 -1.16 14.67 -4.96
C GLN A 141 -2.45 14.85 -5.80
N PRO A 142 -3.37 15.75 -5.40
CA PRO A 142 -3.34 16.56 -4.18
C PRO A 142 -3.52 15.72 -2.91
N PRO A 143 -2.95 16.15 -1.76
CA PRO A 143 -3.09 15.45 -0.49
C PRO A 143 -4.54 15.45 -0.03
N LEU A 144 -5.04 14.27 0.38
CA LEU A 144 -6.39 14.12 0.93
C LEU A 144 -6.44 14.62 2.38
N GLU A 145 -6.53 15.93 2.57
CA GLU A 145 -6.57 16.54 3.90
C GLU A 145 -7.68 15.97 4.79
N MET A 146 -8.84 15.68 4.20
CA MET A 146 -9.96 15.08 4.93
C MET A 146 -9.61 13.68 5.45
N ALA A 147 -8.96 12.85 4.64
CA ALA A 147 -8.54 11.50 5.02
C ALA A 147 -7.40 11.54 6.07
N LEU A 148 -6.51 12.52 5.96
CA LEU A 148 -5.44 12.73 6.94
C LEU A 148 -6.01 13.13 8.31
N LYS A 149 -6.98 14.05 8.36
CA LYS A 149 -7.66 14.43 9.61
C LYS A 149 -8.38 13.24 10.25
N THR A 150 -9.09 12.43 9.46
CA THR A 150 -9.74 11.22 9.99
C THR A 150 -8.73 10.21 10.51
N ASN A 151 -7.60 10.03 9.83
CA ASN A 151 -6.54 9.14 10.26
C ASN A 151 -5.92 9.58 11.59
N GLU A 152 -5.67 10.88 11.76
CA GLU A 152 -5.15 11.44 13.01
C GLU A 152 -6.13 11.29 14.17
N LEU A 153 -7.43 11.50 13.93
CA LEU A 153 -8.47 11.27 14.94
C LEU A 153 -8.55 9.78 15.35
N MET A 154 -8.48 8.85 14.38
CA MET A 154 -8.42 7.42 14.66
C MET A 154 -7.17 7.03 15.45
N ALA A 155 -6.01 7.61 15.12
CA ALA A 155 -4.76 7.38 15.86
C ALA A 155 -4.88 7.84 17.32
N GLN A 156 -5.48 9.00 17.57
CA GLN A 156 -5.74 9.50 18.91
C GLN A 156 -6.69 8.59 19.69
N GLN A 157 -7.76 8.11 19.05
CA GLN A 157 -8.73 7.17 19.67
C GLN A 157 -8.06 5.84 20.06
N VAL A 158 -7.24 5.27 19.18
CA VAL A 158 -6.51 4.03 19.47
C VAL A 158 -5.47 4.24 20.58
N ALA A 159 -4.79 5.39 20.60
CA ALA A 159 -3.83 5.71 21.65
C ALA A 159 -4.52 5.87 23.02
N GLN A 160 -5.68 6.54 23.07
CA GLN A 160 -6.48 6.66 24.30
C GLN A 160 -6.94 5.27 24.79
N ALA A 161 -7.49 4.44 23.89
CA ALA A 161 -7.92 3.09 24.24
C ALA A 161 -6.79 2.17 24.75
N LEU A 162 -5.54 2.40 24.30
CA LEU A 162 -4.36 1.69 24.80
C LEU A 162 -3.91 2.16 26.20
N LEU A 163 -4.22 3.39 26.60
CA LEU A 163 -3.92 3.91 27.93
C LEU A 163 -4.98 3.50 28.97
N GLU A 164 -6.21 3.30 28.53
CA GLU A 164 -7.34 2.90 29.40
C GLU A 164 -7.42 1.38 29.68
N ASN A 165 -6.65 0.53 28.98
CA ASN A 165 -6.61 -0.94 29.11
C ASN A 165 -5.22 -1.48 29.46
#